data_AF-A0A1F4D2D7-F1
#
_entry.id   AF-A0A1F4D2D7-F1
#
_cell.length_a   1.000
_cell.length_b   1.000
_cell.length_c   1.000
_cell.angle_alpha   90.00
_cell.angle_beta   90.00
_cell.angle_gamma   90.00
#
_symmetry.space_group_name_H-M   'P 1'
#
loop_
_entity.id
_entity.type
_entity.pdbx_description
1 polymer ?
#
loop_
_entity_poly.entity_id
_entity_poly.type
_entity_poly.pdbx_seq_one_letter_code
_entity_poly.pdbx_strand_id
1 'polypeptide(L)'
;MAERASVITAEKLAINAVMAGCLPEYMPVLVATVEALADPAFKFSHLASLGSPWPLVIVSGPIVRTLGMNYGMYLFGSGNRANATIGRALSLLLWNCCELRPDAIQRGQLGNPHRYSCCIAENPDTAWEGLNEREGFERTTSTVTVASGYHLCMTRSASSSPRGILAPLVNAISHHEFEPSCVVVMMPPNLEELLANQGWTKRRIRDYIFEHRRRSVKDLKEDAQWGRRGSRFVDGLKDLAY
;
A
#
# COMPACT_ATOMS: atom_id res chain seq x y z
N MET A 1 -1.90 -16.42 21.46
CA MET A 1 -0.91 -17.24 20.74
C MET A 1 0.31 -16.36 20.60
N ALA A 2 1.35 -16.61 21.39
CA ALA A 2 2.52 -15.76 21.46
C ALA A 2 3.08 -15.54 20.05
N GLU A 3 3.28 -14.27 19.68
CA GLU A 3 4.07 -13.88 18.51
C GLU A 3 5.37 -14.68 18.56
N ARG A 4 5.52 -15.65 17.65
CA ARG A 4 6.82 -16.29 17.45
C ARG A 4 7.69 -15.21 16.87
N ALA A 5 8.56 -14.63 17.69
CA ALA A 5 9.50 -13.60 17.27
C ALA A 5 10.51 -14.22 16.29
N SER A 6 10.17 -14.21 15.00
CA SER A 6 11.08 -14.66 13.95
C SER A 6 12.22 -13.66 13.82
N VAL A 7 13.44 -14.09 14.15
CA VAL A 7 14.65 -13.30 13.92
C VAL A 7 15.05 -13.41 12.44
N ILE A 8 15.02 -12.28 11.74
CA ILE A 8 15.53 -12.15 10.37
C ILE A 8 16.95 -11.62 10.42
N THR A 9 17.91 -12.44 10.02
CA THR A 9 19.32 -12.05 9.88
C THR A 9 19.59 -11.57 8.45
N ALA A 10 20.66 -10.80 8.27
CA ALA A 10 21.12 -10.39 6.94
C ALA A 10 21.39 -11.60 6.02
N GLU A 11 21.91 -12.69 6.56
CA GLU A 11 22.11 -13.95 5.83
C GLU A 11 20.78 -14.54 5.31
N LYS A 12 19.76 -14.62 6.17
CA LYS A 12 18.42 -15.09 5.75
C LYS A 12 17.84 -14.19 4.66
N LEU A 13 17.99 -12.88 4.78
CA LEU A 13 17.56 -11.93 3.77
C LEU A 13 18.29 -12.16 2.43
N ALA A 14 19.61 -12.30 2.47
CA ALA A 14 20.45 -12.55 1.29
C ALA A 14 20.10 -13.86 0.58
N ILE A 15 19.89 -14.95 1.32
CA ILE A 15 19.48 -16.24 0.74
C ILE A 15 18.15 -16.09 -0.02
N ASN A 16 17.15 -15.44 0.59
CA ASN A 16 15.85 -15.22 -0.05
C ASN A 16 15.95 -14.28 -1.26
N ALA A 17 16.82 -13.27 -1.21
CA ALA A 17 17.10 -12.37 -2.33
C ALA A 17 17.72 -13.13 -3.52
N VAL A 18 18.71 -13.99 -3.27
CA VAL A 18 19.34 -14.82 -4.31
C VAL A 18 18.31 -15.79 -4.92
N MET A 19 17.53 -16.47 -4.09
CA MET A 19 16.44 -17.35 -4.57
C MET A 19 15.41 -16.58 -5.40
N ALA A 20 15.16 -15.31 -5.06
CA ALA A 20 14.25 -14.43 -5.79
C ALA A 20 14.80 -14.02 -7.18
N GLY A 21 16.11 -14.10 -7.39
CA GLY A 21 16.81 -13.60 -8.57
C GLY A 21 17.26 -12.14 -8.46
N CYS A 22 17.31 -11.59 -7.24
CA CYS A 22 17.81 -10.23 -7.00
C CYS A 22 19.27 -10.08 -7.40
N LEU A 23 19.64 -8.86 -7.76
CA LEU A 23 21.04 -8.44 -7.83
C LEU A 23 21.49 -7.90 -6.46
N PRO A 24 22.80 -7.94 -6.13
CA PRO A 24 23.32 -7.42 -4.87
C PRO A 24 22.93 -5.95 -4.60
N GLU A 25 22.85 -5.14 -5.64
CA GLU A 25 22.49 -3.72 -5.60
C GLU A 25 21.06 -3.48 -5.07
N TYR A 26 20.20 -4.50 -5.05
CA TYR A 26 18.84 -4.41 -4.50
C TYR A 26 18.80 -4.57 -2.98
N MET A 27 19.90 -4.99 -2.35
CA MET A 27 19.97 -5.26 -0.92
C MET A 27 19.58 -4.06 -0.04
N PRO A 28 19.98 -2.81 -0.33
CA PRO A 28 19.57 -1.65 0.47
C PRO A 28 18.05 -1.48 0.54
N VAL A 29 17.33 -1.72 -0.57
CA VAL A 29 15.87 -1.67 -0.60
C VAL A 29 15.27 -2.80 0.22
N LEU A 30 15.83 -4.00 0.15
CA LEU A 30 15.37 -5.16 0.91
C LEU A 30 15.58 -4.98 2.41
N VAL A 31 16.72 -4.44 2.84
CA VAL A 31 17.00 -4.13 4.24
C VAL A 31 15.99 -3.11 4.76
N ALA A 32 15.82 -1.98 4.07
CA ALA A 32 14.84 -0.96 4.44
C ALA A 32 13.40 -1.51 4.46
N THR A 33 13.06 -2.44 3.56
CA THR A 33 11.76 -3.13 3.56
C THR A 33 11.57 -3.98 4.82
N VAL A 34 12.58 -4.74 5.23
CA VAL A 34 12.52 -5.58 6.44
C VAL A 34 12.46 -4.73 7.70
N GLU A 35 13.22 -3.64 7.76
CA GLU A 35 13.15 -2.66 8.85
C GLU A 35 11.75 -2.05 8.98
N ALA A 36 11.15 -1.63 7.86
CA ALA A 36 9.78 -1.11 7.84
C ALA A 36 8.73 -2.14 8.25
N LEU A 37 8.93 -3.44 7.95
CA LEU A 37 8.03 -4.51 8.39
C LEU A 37 8.17 -4.84 9.88
N ALA A 38 9.36 -4.62 10.45
CA ALA A 38 9.64 -4.79 11.87
C ALA A 38 9.16 -3.60 12.71
N ASP A 39 8.84 -2.46 12.07
CA ASP A 39 8.26 -1.31 12.76
C ASP A 39 6.87 -1.67 13.35
N PRO A 40 6.64 -1.42 14.66
CA PRO A 40 5.35 -1.67 15.31
C PRO A 40 4.15 -1.00 14.62
N ALA A 41 4.36 0.10 13.90
CA ALA A 41 3.33 0.81 13.16
C ALA A 41 2.74 -0.02 12.00
N PHE A 42 3.51 -0.94 11.41
CA PHE A 42 3.05 -1.79 10.30
C PHE A 42 2.01 -2.84 10.73
N LYS A 43 2.04 -3.26 12.01
CA LYS A 43 1.16 -4.31 12.57
C LYS A 43 1.24 -5.63 11.79
N PHE A 44 2.41 -6.27 11.82
CA PHE A 44 2.70 -7.51 11.08
C PHE A 44 1.64 -8.62 11.22
N SER A 45 1.05 -8.79 12.41
CA SER A 45 -0.01 -9.79 12.66
C SER A 45 -1.24 -9.64 11.75
N HIS A 46 -1.45 -8.48 11.13
CA HIS A 46 -2.52 -8.24 10.18
C HIS A 46 -2.43 -9.14 8.92
N LEU A 47 -1.22 -9.57 8.54
CA LEU A 47 -0.98 -10.45 7.38
C LEU A 47 -1.62 -11.85 7.51
N ALA A 48 -2.01 -12.25 8.72
CA ALA A 48 -2.73 -13.49 9.00
C ALA A 48 -4.26 -13.33 8.96
N SER A 49 -4.79 -12.22 8.44
CA SER A 49 -6.23 -11.99 8.30
C SER A 49 -6.87 -12.88 7.21
N LEU A 50 -8.15 -13.23 7.38
CA LEU A 50 -8.95 -13.96 6.39
C LEU A 50 -9.04 -13.22 5.04
N GLY A 51 -8.94 -11.89 5.06
CA GLY A 51 -8.95 -11.05 3.86
C GLY A 51 -7.67 -11.10 3.04
N SER A 52 -6.63 -11.84 3.47
CA SER A 52 -5.36 -11.98 2.76
C SER A 52 -4.65 -10.65 2.43
N PRO A 53 -4.49 -9.71 3.38
CA PRO A 53 -3.72 -8.51 3.10
C PRO A 53 -2.25 -8.89 2.83
N TRP A 54 -1.59 -8.09 2.00
CA TRP A 54 -0.19 -8.31 1.63
C TRP A 54 0.60 -7.00 1.69
N PRO A 55 1.89 -7.01 2.06
CA PRO A 55 2.71 -5.81 2.02
C PRO A 55 2.93 -5.34 0.57
N LEU A 56 2.60 -4.08 0.32
CA LEU A 56 2.99 -3.31 -0.84
C LEU A 56 4.25 -2.52 -0.48
N VAL A 57 5.35 -2.79 -1.19
CA VAL A 57 6.61 -2.04 -1.06
C VAL A 57 6.62 -0.91 -2.07
N ILE A 58 6.81 0.32 -1.60
CA ILE A 58 6.88 1.54 -2.42
C ILE A 58 8.25 2.16 -2.22
N VAL A 59 9.05 2.22 -3.29
CA VAL A 59 10.39 2.83 -3.27
C VAL A 59 10.30 4.24 -3.82
N SER A 60 10.84 5.21 -3.10
CA SER A 60 10.85 6.63 -3.49
C SER A 60 12.26 7.22 -3.39
N GLY A 61 12.56 8.22 -4.21
CA GLY A 61 13.86 8.91 -4.25
C GLY A 61 14.86 8.37 -5.30
N PRO A 62 16.11 8.87 -5.28
CA PRO A 62 17.07 8.67 -6.37
C PRO A 62 17.42 7.20 -6.70
N ILE A 63 17.32 6.29 -5.73
CA ILE A 63 17.63 4.87 -5.90
C ILE A 63 16.76 4.21 -6.98
N VAL A 64 15.56 4.74 -7.22
CA VAL A 64 14.65 4.28 -8.28
C VAL A 64 15.35 4.28 -9.64
N ARG A 65 16.10 5.34 -9.96
CA ARG A 65 16.86 5.43 -11.21
C ARG A 65 18.11 4.56 -11.18
N THR A 66 18.83 4.58 -10.05
CA THR A 66 20.06 3.81 -9.87
C THR A 66 19.83 2.31 -10.09
N LEU A 67 18.71 1.78 -9.60
CA LEU A 67 18.37 0.37 -9.74
C LEU A 67 17.57 0.05 -11.01
N GLY A 68 17.27 1.05 -11.83
CA GLY A 68 16.46 0.91 -13.03
C GLY A 68 15.06 0.35 -12.75
N MET A 69 14.44 0.75 -11.64
CA MET A 69 13.10 0.30 -11.27
C MET A 69 12.04 0.89 -12.21
N ASN A 70 10.98 0.12 -12.48
CA ASN A 70 9.82 0.63 -13.20
C ASN A 70 8.93 1.44 -12.26
N TYR A 71 8.60 2.66 -12.67
CA TYR A 71 7.69 3.60 -12.00
C TYR A 71 6.59 4.12 -12.94
N GLY A 72 6.46 3.55 -14.14
CA GLY A 72 5.63 4.09 -15.22
C GLY A 72 4.60 3.11 -15.76
N MET A 73 4.48 3.08 -17.09
CA MET A 73 3.53 2.21 -17.79
C MET A 73 3.71 0.75 -17.37
N TYR A 74 2.58 0.03 -17.28
CA TYR A 74 2.58 -1.39 -16.94
C TYR A 74 3.22 -1.70 -15.58
N LEU A 75 3.04 -0.80 -14.59
CA LEU A 75 3.66 -0.86 -13.26
C LEU A 75 3.53 -2.22 -12.54
N PHE A 76 2.34 -2.81 -12.58
CA PHE A 76 2.04 -4.12 -11.98
C PHE A 76 2.19 -5.30 -12.97
N GLY A 77 2.64 -5.02 -14.19
CA GLY A 77 2.89 -6.02 -15.20
C GLY A 77 4.29 -6.64 -15.09
N SER A 78 4.55 -7.61 -15.96
CA SER A 78 5.88 -8.20 -16.10
C SER A 78 6.86 -7.24 -16.80
N GLY A 79 8.16 -7.41 -16.57
CA GLY A 79 9.20 -6.83 -17.43
C GLY A 79 10.31 -6.08 -16.71
N ASN A 80 10.18 -5.78 -15.41
CA ASN A 80 11.25 -5.16 -14.64
C ASN A 80 11.80 -6.11 -13.56
N ARG A 81 13.09 -6.42 -13.66
CA ARG A 81 13.78 -7.33 -12.73
C ARG A 81 13.81 -6.79 -11.30
N ALA A 82 14.08 -5.50 -11.10
CA ALA A 82 14.17 -4.91 -9.77
C ALA A 82 12.83 -5.04 -9.04
N ASN A 83 11.74 -4.52 -9.62
CA ASN A 83 10.40 -4.61 -9.04
C ASN A 83 9.98 -6.08 -8.78
N ALA A 84 10.14 -6.96 -9.78
CA ALA A 84 9.69 -8.34 -9.68
C ALA A 84 10.47 -9.17 -8.65
N THR A 85 11.79 -8.98 -8.58
CA THR A 85 12.64 -9.80 -7.69
C THR A 85 12.63 -9.26 -6.27
N ILE A 86 12.56 -7.93 -6.05
CA ILE A 86 12.43 -7.36 -4.70
C ILE A 86 11.11 -7.80 -4.06
N GLY A 87 9.99 -7.69 -4.79
CA GLY A 87 8.70 -8.14 -4.30
C GLY A 87 8.69 -9.65 -4.00
N ARG A 88 9.27 -10.46 -4.91
CA ARG A 88 9.39 -11.91 -4.71
C ARG A 88 10.32 -12.30 -3.55
N ALA A 89 11.41 -11.56 -3.33
CA ALA A 89 12.33 -11.79 -2.22
C ALA A 89 11.62 -11.61 -0.88
N LEU A 90 10.78 -10.58 -0.75
CA LEU A 90 9.93 -10.41 0.41
C LEU A 90 8.98 -11.60 0.59
N SER A 91 8.33 -12.05 -0.49
CA SER A 91 7.43 -13.21 -0.42
C SER A 91 8.12 -14.50 0.04
N LEU A 92 9.33 -14.77 -0.47
CA LEU A 92 10.12 -15.91 -0.04
C LEU A 92 10.58 -15.75 1.41
N LEU A 93 10.99 -14.56 1.83
CA LEU A 93 11.40 -14.28 3.20
C LEU A 93 10.26 -14.53 4.20
N LEU A 94 9.06 -13.99 3.92
CA LEU A 94 7.89 -14.20 4.78
C LEU A 94 7.45 -15.67 4.79
N TRP A 95 7.58 -16.36 3.66
CA TRP A 95 7.29 -17.79 3.56
C TRP A 95 8.27 -18.64 4.38
N ASN A 96 9.58 -18.44 4.17
CA ASN A 96 10.64 -19.29 4.71
C ASN A 96 11.02 -18.95 6.16
N CYS A 97 10.90 -17.68 6.57
CA CYS A 97 11.41 -17.21 7.87
C CYS A 97 10.30 -16.76 8.84
N CYS A 98 9.11 -16.41 8.34
CA CYS A 98 8.00 -15.91 9.17
C CYS A 98 6.81 -16.88 9.23
N GLU A 99 6.96 -18.08 8.67
CA GLU A 99 5.90 -19.10 8.59
C GLU A 99 4.60 -18.59 7.94
N LEU A 100 4.66 -17.53 7.13
CA LEU A 100 3.49 -16.96 6.44
C LEU A 100 3.14 -17.85 5.25
N ARG A 101 2.66 -19.07 5.55
CA ARG A 101 2.33 -20.20 4.68
C ARG A 101 0.96 -20.77 5.06
N PRO A 102 0.18 -21.34 4.12
CA PRO A 102 -1.18 -21.84 4.39
C PRO A 102 -1.27 -22.89 5.50
N ASP A 103 -0.23 -23.71 5.67
CA ASP A 103 -0.10 -24.74 6.70
C ASP A 103 0.37 -24.21 8.06
N ALA A 104 0.61 -22.90 8.19
CA ALA A 104 1.15 -22.28 9.40
C ALA A 104 0.34 -21.06 9.85
N ILE A 105 0.82 -19.81 9.74
CA ILE A 105 0.11 -18.63 10.26
C ILE A 105 -0.86 -17.97 9.25
N GLN A 106 -0.77 -18.30 7.96
CA GLN A 106 -1.65 -17.69 6.95
C GLN A 106 -3.09 -18.19 7.09
N ARG A 107 -4.07 -17.28 7.02
CA ARG A 107 -5.51 -17.60 7.11
C ARG A 107 -6.34 -17.07 5.94
N GLY A 108 -5.71 -16.39 5.00
CA GLY A 108 -6.34 -15.83 3.82
C GLY A 108 -7.13 -16.87 3.03
N GLN A 109 -8.42 -16.59 2.77
CA GLN A 109 -9.32 -17.54 2.11
C GLN A 109 -9.23 -17.47 0.58
N LEU A 110 -9.21 -16.26 0.01
CA LEU A 110 -9.11 -16.03 -1.44
C LEU A 110 -7.67 -15.79 -1.91
N GLY A 111 -6.73 -15.70 -0.97
CA GLY A 111 -5.35 -15.29 -1.25
C GLY A 111 -5.26 -13.86 -1.75
N ASN A 112 -4.07 -13.46 -2.20
CA ASN A 112 -3.82 -12.16 -2.81
C ASN A 112 -2.78 -12.34 -3.93
N PRO A 113 -3.09 -12.00 -5.19
CA PRO A 113 -2.13 -12.16 -6.30
C PRO A 113 -0.80 -11.43 -6.08
N HIS A 114 -0.82 -10.32 -5.34
CA HIS A 114 0.39 -9.56 -4.97
C HIS A 114 1.36 -10.35 -4.10
N ARG A 115 0.92 -11.46 -3.50
CA ARG A 115 1.78 -12.37 -2.76
C ARG A 115 2.89 -12.98 -3.60
N TYR A 116 2.77 -13.02 -4.92
CA TYR A 116 3.89 -13.44 -5.76
C TYR A 116 5.01 -12.40 -5.80
N SER A 117 4.64 -11.13 -6.00
CA SER A 117 5.56 -9.99 -5.98
C SER A 117 4.77 -8.68 -5.91
N CYS A 118 5.10 -7.80 -4.96
CA CYS A 118 4.48 -6.48 -4.81
C CYS A 118 5.49 -5.41 -4.39
N CYS A 119 6.28 -4.94 -5.35
CA CYS A 119 7.20 -3.83 -5.18
C CYS A 119 7.08 -2.87 -6.36
N ILE A 120 6.81 -1.60 -6.06
CA ILE A 120 6.66 -0.53 -7.03
C ILE A 120 7.62 0.60 -6.70
N ALA A 121 7.95 1.41 -7.69
CA ALA A 121 8.66 2.66 -7.51
C ALA A 121 7.72 3.85 -7.78
N GLU A 122 7.90 4.90 -7.01
CA GLU A 122 7.30 6.20 -7.30
C GLU A 122 8.06 6.90 -8.43
N ASN A 123 7.34 7.66 -9.26
CA ASN A 123 7.95 8.50 -10.28
C ASN A 123 8.84 9.59 -9.64
N PRO A 124 10.17 9.58 -9.84
CA PRO A 124 11.05 10.61 -9.27
C PRO A 124 10.88 11.99 -9.93
N ASP A 125 10.27 12.06 -11.13
CA ASP A 125 9.96 13.31 -11.83
C ASP A 125 8.50 13.75 -11.63
N THR A 126 7.85 13.28 -10.56
CA THR A 126 6.49 13.72 -10.26
C THR A 126 6.41 15.25 -10.19
N ALA A 127 5.31 15.82 -10.70
CA ALA A 127 4.99 17.24 -10.57
C ALA A 127 4.59 17.62 -9.14
N TRP A 128 4.42 16.62 -8.27
CA TRP A 128 4.13 16.78 -6.86
C TRP A 128 5.37 16.56 -5.99
N GLU A 129 5.21 16.79 -4.70
CA GLU A 129 6.15 16.34 -3.67
C GLU A 129 6.26 14.81 -3.70
N GLY A 130 7.47 14.24 -3.67
CA GLY A 130 7.70 12.80 -3.56
C GLY A 130 7.16 12.21 -2.25
N LEU A 131 6.98 10.89 -2.19
CA LEU A 131 6.60 10.19 -0.96
C LEU A 131 7.71 10.31 0.10
N ASN A 132 8.99 10.25 -0.29
CA ASN A 132 10.11 10.54 0.61
C ASN A 132 10.01 11.95 1.21
N GLU A 133 9.76 12.97 0.38
CA GLU A 133 9.61 14.36 0.81
C GLU A 133 8.42 14.53 1.76
N ARG A 134 7.28 13.91 1.45
CA ARG A 134 6.07 13.93 2.28
C ARG A 134 6.32 13.34 3.67
N GLU A 135 7.15 12.31 3.78
CA GLU A 135 7.52 11.68 5.06
C GLU A 135 8.61 12.46 5.81
N GLY A 136 9.01 13.64 5.29
CA GLY A 136 9.93 14.57 5.93
C GLY A 136 11.41 14.38 5.57
N PHE A 137 11.72 13.55 4.57
CA PHE A 137 13.08 13.35 4.10
C PHE A 137 13.46 14.32 2.99
N GLU A 138 14.76 14.52 2.78
CA GLU A 138 15.24 15.30 1.65
C GLU A 138 14.94 14.60 0.31
N ARG A 139 14.77 15.37 -0.75
CA ARG A 139 14.53 14.83 -2.11
C ARG A 139 15.65 13.90 -2.60
N THR A 140 16.86 14.08 -2.09
CA THR A 140 18.06 13.27 -2.36
C THR A 140 18.09 11.99 -1.54
N THR A 141 17.26 11.85 -0.50
CA THR A 141 17.15 10.64 0.31
C THR A 141 16.21 9.65 -0.36
N SER A 142 16.66 8.40 -0.50
CA SER A 142 15.80 7.31 -0.94
C SER A 142 15.14 6.63 0.25
N THR A 143 13.86 6.28 0.11
CA THR A 143 13.06 5.67 1.18
C THR A 143 12.29 4.47 0.67
N VAL A 144 11.91 3.61 1.60
CA VAL A 144 10.95 2.53 1.37
C VAL A 144 9.76 2.75 2.30
N THR A 145 8.56 2.79 1.73
CA THR A 145 7.31 2.77 2.47
C THR A 145 6.65 1.41 2.28
N VAL A 146 6.24 0.78 3.38
CA VAL A 146 5.52 -0.50 3.34
C VAL A 146 4.10 -0.28 3.83
N ALA A 147 3.13 -0.53 2.96
CA ALA A 147 1.72 -0.44 3.29
C ALA A 147 1.08 -1.83 3.23
N SER A 148 0.26 -2.18 4.20
CA SER A 148 -0.53 -3.40 4.11
C SER A 148 -1.81 -3.13 3.32
N GLY A 149 -1.98 -3.82 2.19
CA GLY A 149 -3.13 -3.66 1.31
C GLY A 149 -3.86 -4.97 1.05
N TYR A 150 -5.16 -4.87 0.80
CA TYR A 150 -5.96 -5.96 0.24
C TYR A 150 -5.80 -5.99 -1.30
N HIS A 151 -6.83 -6.42 -2.02
CA HIS A 151 -6.85 -6.37 -3.47
C HIS A 151 -6.89 -4.93 -3.99
N LEU A 152 -6.26 -4.70 -5.14
CA LEU A 152 -6.35 -3.40 -5.82
C LEU A 152 -7.77 -3.17 -6.31
N CYS A 153 -8.30 -1.98 -6.02
CA CYS A 153 -9.57 -1.50 -6.54
C CYS A 153 -9.29 -0.47 -7.65
N MET A 154 -9.56 -0.84 -8.90
CA MET A 154 -9.41 0.07 -10.02
C MET A 154 -10.68 0.89 -10.19
N THR A 155 -10.54 2.21 -10.14
CA THR A 155 -11.64 3.14 -10.43
C THR A 155 -11.46 3.78 -11.79
N ARG A 156 -12.56 3.90 -12.55
CA ARG A 156 -12.54 4.54 -13.87
C ARG A 156 -13.15 5.94 -13.77
N SER A 157 -12.42 6.95 -14.24
CA SER A 157 -12.96 8.28 -14.53
C SER A 157 -13.25 8.42 -16.02
N ALA A 158 -14.34 9.11 -16.35
CA ALA A 158 -14.66 9.57 -17.71
C ALA A 158 -14.64 11.11 -17.80
N SER A 159 -14.08 11.78 -16.79
CA SER A 159 -13.99 13.24 -16.71
C SER A 159 -12.55 13.72 -16.75
N SER A 160 -12.35 14.91 -17.31
CA SER A 160 -11.10 15.67 -17.23
C SER A 160 -11.09 16.72 -16.10
N SER A 161 -12.22 16.89 -15.41
CA SER A 161 -12.30 17.78 -14.25
C SER A 161 -11.72 17.08 -13.01
N PRO A 162 -11.00 17.79 -12.13
CA PRO A 162 -10.40 17.19 -10.93
C PRO A 162 -11.42 16.49 -10.04
N ARG A 163 -12.60 17.11 -9.84
CA ARG A 163 -13.68 16.51 -9.07
C ARG A 163 -14.22 15.25 -9.73
N GLY A 164 -14.39 15.25 -11.06
CA GLY A 164 -14.83 14.09 -11.80
C GLY A 164 -13.81 12.94 -11.81
N ILE A 165 -12.52 13.27 -11.81
CA ILE A 165 -11.42 12.29 -11.66
C ILE A 165 -11.43 11.64 -10.28
N LEU A 166 -11.63 12.45 -9.23
CA LEU A 166 -11.56 11.99 -7.84
C LEU A 166 -12.87 11.35 -7.35
N ALA A 167 -14.01 11.65 -7.95
CA ALA A 167 -15.30 11.14 -7.49
C ALA A 167 -15.39 9.59 -7.48
N PRO A 168 -14.95 8.85 -8.51
CA PRO A 168 -14.89 7.39 -8.46
C PRO A 168 -14.01 6.86 -7.33
N LEU A 169 -12.86 7.50 -7.07
CA LEU A 169 -11.96 7.13 -5.96
C LEU A 169 -12.64 7.35 -4.60
N VAL A 170 -13.26 8.51 -4.40
CA VAL A 170 -14.02 8.84 -3.18
C VAL A 170 -15.11 7.81 -2.95
N ASN A 171 -15.87 7.45 -3.99
CA ASN A 171 -16.92 6.45 -3.89
C ASN A 171 -16.35 5.08 -3.50
N ALA A 172 -15.32 4.59 -4.19
CA ALA A 172 -14.70 3.30 -3.88
C ALA A 172 -14.17 3.24 -2.44
N ILE A 173 -13.44 4.27 -2.00
CA ILE A 173 -12.91 4.35 -0.64
C ILE A 173 -14.04 4.37 0.40
N SER A 174 -15.13 5.08 0.11
CA SER A 174 -16.29 5.18 1.02
C SER A 174 -17.05 3.87 1.17
N HIS A 175 -17.04 3.01 0.14
CA HIS A 175 -17.74 1.71 0.16
C HIS A 175 -16.87 0.60 0.74
N HIS A 176 -15.56 0.62 0.50
CA HIS A 176 -14.66 -0.45 0.93
C HIS A 176 -14.38 -0.41 2.43
N GLU A 177 -14.12 0.76 2.98
CA GLU A 177 -13.82 0.92 4.39
C GLU A 177 -14.64 2.11 4.90
N PHE A 178 -15.33 1.95 6.03
CA PHE A 178 -15.92 3.05 6.79
C PHE A 178 -15.34 3.07 8.21
N GLU A 179 -14.01 3.10 8.27
CA GLU A 179 -13.23 3.21 9.50
C GLU A 179 -11.98 4.05 9.27
N PRO A 180 -11.31 4.55 10.34
CA PRO A 180 -10.01 5.19 10.20
C PRO A 180 -9.00 4.18 9.67
N SER A 181 -8.48 4.45 8.49
CA SER A 181 -7.55 3.60 7.78
C SER A 181 -6.58 4.43 6.95
N CYS A 182 -5.49 3.79 6.53
CA CYS A 182 -4.55 4.36 5.58
C CYS A 182 -4.88 3.77 4.20
N VAL A 183 -5.08 4.64 3.20
CA VAL A 183 -5.34 4.23 1.83
C VAL A 183 -4.19 4.69 0.95
N VAL A 184 -3.64 3.76 0.16
CA VAL A 184 -2.69 4.07 -0.90
C VAL A 184 -3.47 4.38 -2.17
N VAL A 185 -3.37 5.62 -2.64
CA VAL A 185 -3.93 6.05 -3.92
C VAL A 185 -2.81 6.10 -4.95
N MET A 186 -3.00 5.40 -6.06
CA MET A 186 -2.08 5.40 -7.18
C MET A 186 -2.70 6.17 -8.34
N MET A 187 -1.95 7.13 -8.87
CA MET A 187 -2.38 7.97 -9.98
C MET A 187 -1.43 7.75 -11.16
N PRO A 188 -1.93 7.39 -12.35
CA PRO A 188 -1.09 7.29 -13.52
C PRO A 188 -0.62 8.69 -13.98
N PRO A 189 0.52 8.80 -14.68
CA PRO A 189 1.13 10.09 -15.05
C PRO A 189 0.20 11.03 -15.81
N ASN A 190 -0.68 10.51 -16.67
CA ASN A 190 -1.64 11.31 -17.44
C ASN A 190 -2.71 11.98 -16.55
N LEU A 191 -3.09 11.37 -15.43
CA LEU A 191 -4.02 12.00 -14.48
C LEU A 191 -3.30 12.96 -13.53
N GLU A 192 -2.05 12.64 -13.16
CA GLU A 192 -1.19 13.54 -12.42
C GLU A 192 -1.01 14.87 -13.17
N GLU A 193 -0.59 14.83 -14.44
CA GLU A 193 -0.38 16.01 -15.28
C GLU A 193 -1.65 16.87 -15.35
N LEU A 194 -2.80 16.23 -15.61
CA LEU A 194 -4.08 16.92 -15.72
C LEU A 194 -4.53 17.61 -14.42
N LEU A 195 -4.26 16.98 -13.27
CA LEU A 195 -4.56 17.53 -11.96
C LEU A 195 -3.58 18.66 -11.59
N ALA A 196 -2.28 18.45 -11.82
CA ALA A 196 -1.24 19.44 -11.57
C ALA A 196 -1.47 20.72 -12.39
N ASN A 197 -1.81 20.60 -13.67
CA ASN A 197 -2.15 21.72 -14.56
C ASN A 197 -3.37 22.53 -14.07
N GLN A 198 -4.22 21.93 -13.24
CA GLN A 198 -5.37 22.58 -12.63
C GLN A 198 -5.12 23.00 -11.17
N GLY A 199 -3.86 23.03 -10.74
CA GLY A 199 -3.44 23.47 -9.40
C GLY A 199 -3.79 22.50 -8.28
N TRP A 200 -3.91 21.20 -8.57
CA TRP A 200 -4.09 20.17 -7.55
C TRP A 200 -2.76 19.59 -7.10
N THR A 201 -2.52 19.63 -5.79
CA THR A 201 -1.37 19.01 -5.12
C THR A 201 -1.80 17.70 -4.46
N LYS A 202 -0.85 16.80 -4.16
CA LYS A 202 -1.11 15.59 -3.34
C LYS A 202 -1.87 15.91 -2.05
N ARG A 203 -1.48 16.98 -1.36
CA ARG A 203 -2.16 17.45 -0.13
C ARG A 203 -3.62 17.81 -0.41
N ARG A 204 -3.89 18.61 -1.44
CA ARG A 204 -5.26 19.01 -1.80
C ARG A 204 -6.12 17.80 -2.21
N ILE A 205 -5.55 16.84 -2.94
CA ILE A 205 -6.23 15.60 -3.31
C ILE A 205 -6.59 14.79 -2.06
N ARG A 206 -5.64 14.61 -1.15
CA ARG A 206 -5.84 13.92 0.14
C ARG A 206 -6.96 14.58 0.93
N ASP A 207 -6.87 15.90 1.15
CA ASP A 207 -7.83 16.64 1.97
C ASP A 207 -9.23 16.58 1.33
N TYR A 208 -9.33 16.73 0.01
CA TYR A 208 -10.58 16.55 -0.73
C TYR A 208 -11.18 15.14 -0.55
N ILE A 209 -10.37 14.09 -0.66
CA ILE A 209 -10.85 12.71 -0.45
C ILE A 209 -11.37 12.53 0.97
N PHE A 210 -10.64 13.03 1.99
CA PHE A 210 -11.09 12.95 3.38
C PHE A 210 -12.41 13.70 3.61
N GLU A 211 -12.57 14.91 3.07
CA GLU A 211 -13.78 15.73 3.24
C GLU A 211 -15.02 15.12 2.58
N HIS A 212 -14.83 14.42 1.45
CA HIS A 212 -15.90 13.90 0.60
C HIS A 212 -16.19 12.42 0.80
N ARG A 213 -15.32 11.67 1.51
CA ARG A 213 -15.59 10.27 1.89
C ARG A 213 -16.72 10.22 2.91
N ARG A 214 -17.95 10.10 2.44
CA ARG A 214 -19.17 10.07 3.24
C ARG A 214 -20.07 8.91 2.82
N ARG A 215 -20.81 8.39 3.79
CA ARG A 215 -21.81 7.33 3.61
C ARG A 215 -23.07 7.74 4.36
N SER A 216 -24.23 7.48 3.78
CA SER A 216 -25.48 7.71 4.52
C SER A 216 -25.64 6.65 5.61
N VAL A 217 -26.33 7.00 6.70
CA VAL A 217 -26.69 6.02 7.75
C VAL A 217 -27.51 4.87 7.17
N LYS A 218 -28.37 5.17 6.18
CA LYS A 218 -29.14 4.17 5.44
C LYS A 218 -28.21 3.14 4.79
N ASP A 219 -27.25 3.57 3.98
CA ASP A 219 -26.33 2.64 3.29
C ASP A 219 -25.49 1.84 4.29
N LEU A 220 -25.11 2.43 5.43
CA LEU A 220 -24.38 1.72 6.48
C LEU A 220 -25.26 0.66 7.17
N LYS A 221 -26.55 0.94 7.37
CA LYS A 221 -27.51 -0.03 7.92
C LYS A 221 -27.74 -1.17 6.92
N GLU A 222 -27.90 -0.86 5.63
CA GLU A 222 -28.09 -1.84 4.55
C GLU A 222 -26.88 -2.77 4.39
N ASP A 223 -25.66 -2.22 4.45
CA ASP A 223 -24.42 -3.01 4.35
C ASP A 223 -24.00 -3.68 5.69
N ALA A 224 -24.85 -3.60 6.72
CA ALA A 224 -24.59 -4.10 8.08
C ALA A 224 -23.29 -3.57 8.72
N GLN A 225 -22.85 -2.37 8.32
CA GLN A 225 -21.69 -1.68 8.87
C GLN A 225 -22.06 -0.64 9.93
N TRP A 226 -23.32 -0.25 10.03
CA TRP A 226 -23.82 0.69 11.03
C TRP A 226 -23.54 0.20 12.46
N GLY A 227 -22.99 1.06 13.31
CA GLY A 227 -22.66 0.73 14.71
C GLY A 227 -21.47 -0.20 14.90
N ARG A 228 -20.88 -0.74 13.82
CA ARG A 228 -19.66 -1.55 13.89
C ARG A 228 -18.52 -0.68 14.42
N ARG A 229 -17.93 -1.05 15.56
CA ARG A 229 -16.93 -0.25 16.30
C ARG A 229 -17.42 1.15 16.74
N GLY A 230 -18.75 1.39 16.79
CA GLY A 230 -19.35 2.70 17.05
C GLY A 230 -18.97 3.34 18.40
N SER A 231 -18.59 2.55 19.40
CA SER A 231 -18.09 3.04 20.69
C SER A 231 -16.70 3.66 20.66
N ARG A 232 -16.03 3.71 19.49
CA ARG A 232 -14.68 4.28 19.35
C ARG A 232 -14.64 5.68 18.73
N PHE A 233 -15.73 6.17 18.15
CA PHE A 233 -15.64 7.32 17.24
C PHE A 233 -16.64 8.45 17.50
N VAL A 234 -17.78 8.18 18.13
CA VAL A 234 -18.72 9.23 18.59
C VAL A 234 -19.46 8.71 19.82
N ASP A 235 -19.36 9.41 20.95
CA ASP A 235 -20.18 9.13 22.13
C ASP A 235 -21.66 9.36 21.78
N GLY A 236 -22.54 8.41 22.14
CA GLY A 236 -23.99 8.48 21.84
C GLY A 236 -24.43 8.01 20.45
N LEU A 237 -23.53 7.50 19.59
CA LEU A 237 -23.91 7.03 18.23
C LEU A 237 -24.85 5.80 18.22
N LYS A 238 -24.94 5.08 19.34
CA LYS A 238 -25.88 3.96 19.51
C LYS A 238 -27.33 4.41 19.76
N ASP A 239 -27.54 5.68 20.10
CA ASP A 239 -28.84 6.22 20.50
C ASP A 239 -29.66 6.80 19.32
N LEU A 240 -29.08 6.79 18.11
CA LEU A 240 -29.83 6.97 16.86
C LEU A 240 -30.59 5.68 16.52
N ALA A 241 -31.55 5.35 17.39
CA ALA A 241 -32.43 4.20 17.27
C ALA A 241 -33.34 4.30 16.02
N TYR A 242 -33.86 3.12 15.66
CA TYR A 242 -34.64 2.75 14.47
C TYR A 242 -35.65 3.79 13.96
#